data_AF-A0A4Q4B333-F1
#
_entry.id   AF-A0A4Q4B333-F1
#
_cell.length_a   1.000
_cell.length_b   1.000
_cell.length_c   1.000
_cell.angle_alpha   90.00
_cell.angle_beta   90.00
_cell.angle_gamma   90.00
#
_symmetry.space_group_name_H-M   'P 1'
#
loop_
_entity.id
_entity.type
_entity.pdbx_description
1 polymer ?
#
loop_
_entity_poly.entity_id
_entity_poly.type
_entity_poly.pdbx_seq_one_letter_code
_entity_poly.pdbx_strand_id
1 'polypeptide(L)' 'MSKLEIIQATSPENNTYLIHRFDDGNTKKCYEIYKLVPSIDVAREFGIEDEIEGRTSNLNTREMCDKMVEKIKNKASR' A
#
# COMPACT_ATOMS: atom_id res chain seq x y z
N MET A 1 13.55 -14.87 -21.70
CA MET A 1 12.24 -14.92 -20.99
C MET A 1 12.26 -13.82 -19.96
N SER A 2 11.25 -12.97 -19.95
CA SER A 2 11.14 -11.94 -18.92
C SER A 2 10.77 -12.59 -17.59
N LYS A 3 11.48 -12.26 -16.52
CA LYS A 3 11.25 -12.80 -15.18
C LYS A 3 10.91 -11.65 -14.22
N LEU A 4 9.77 -11.75 -13.55
CA LEU A 4 9.44 -10.91 -12.40
C LEU A 4 9.70 -11.70 -11.13
N GLU A 5 10.48 -11.13 -10.22
CA GLU A 5 10.65 -11.62 -8.88
C GLU A 5 10.20 -10.58 -7.87
N ILE A 6 9.46 -11.03 -6.86
CA ILE A 6 8.99 -10.21 -5.75
C ILE A 6 9.70 -10.70 -4.50
N ILE A 7 10.43 -9.81 -3.84
CA ILE A 7 11.21 -10.09 -2.63
C ILE A 7 10.69 -9.20 -1.51
N GLN A 8 10.38 -9.78 -0.35
CA GLN A 8 10.10 -9.01 0.86
C GLN A 8 11.30 -9.11 1.80
N ALA A 9 11.78 -7.96 2.29
CA ALA A 9 12.92 -7.90 3.19
C ALA A 9 12.76 -6.81 4.25
N THR A 10 13.34 -7.03 5.42
CA THR A 10 13.40 -6.04 6.51
C THR A 10 14.82 -5.50 6.61
N SER A 11 14.97 -4.18 6.58
CA SER A 11 16.27 -3.51 6.74
C SER A 11 16.78 -3.55 8.19
N PRO A 12 18.07 -3.25 8.44
CA PRO A 12 18.59 -3.07 9.80
C PRO A 12 17.84 -2.02 10.64
N GLU A 13 17.23 -1.03 10.00
CA GLU A 13 16.40 0.00 10.66
C GLU A 13 14.94 -0.46 10.89
N ASN A 14 14.66 -1.76 10.78
CA ASN A 14 13.35 -2.38 10.98
C ASN A 14 12.23 -1.92 10.02
N ASN A 15 12.59 -1.25 8.93
CA ASN A 15 11.67 -0.95 7.84
C ASN A 15 11.49 -2.19 6.94
N THR A 16 10.25 -2.54 6.59
CA THR A 16 9.95 -3.64 5.65
C THR A 16 9.76 -3.09 4.25
N TYR A 17 10.33 -3.77 3.25
CA TYR A 17 10.26 -3.38 1.84
C TYR A 17 9.78 -4.54 0.98
N LEU A 18 9.05 -4.20 -0.08
CA LEU A 18 8.73 -5.06 -1.21
C LEU A 18 9.59 -4.63 -2.41
N ILE A 19 10.37 -5.54 -2.95
CA ILE A 19 11.31 -5.29 -4.04
C ILE A 19 10.81 -6.07 -5.25
N HIS A 20 10.43 -5.37 -6.30
CA HIS A 20 10.17 -5.95 -7.61
C HIS A 20 11.45 -5.91 -8.43
N ARG A 21 11.89 -7.08 -8.87
CA ARG A 21 13.02 -7.24 -9.78
C ARG A 21 12.51 -7.75 -11.11
N PHE A 22 12.69 -6.95 -12.15
CA PHE A 22 12.34 -7.29 -13.53
C PHE A 22 13.62 -7.57 -14.30
N ASP A 23 13.69 -8.74 -14.93
CA ASP A 23 14.72 -9.10 -15.90
C ASP A 23 14.05 -9.28 -17.26
N ASP A 24 14.39 -8.44 -18.23
CA ASP A 24 13.82 -8.51 -19.59
C ASP A 24 14.59 -9.47 -20.52
N GLY A 25 15.67 -10.09 -20.02
CA GLY A 25 16.53 -11.00 -20.77
C GLY A 25 17.49 -10.33 -21.76
N ASN A 26 17.48 -8.99 -21.88
CA ASN A 26 18.27 -8.27 -22.89
C ASN A 26 19.47 -7.52 -22.34
N THR A 27 19.47 -7.05 -21.06
CA THR A 27 20.65 -6.63 -20.26
C THR A 27 20.28 -5.73 -19.07
N LYS A 28 19.05 -5.23 -18.98
CA LYS A 28 18.64 -4.30 -17.92
C LYS A 28 17.83 -5.01 -16.84
N LYS A 29 18.41 -5.11 -15.66
CA LYS A 29 17.66 -5.41 -14.43
C LYS A 29 17.02 -4.11 -13.95
N CYS A 30 15.70 -4.06 -13.93
CA CYS A 30 14.96 -2.95 -13.34
C CYS A 30 14.52 -3.35 -11.94
N TYR A 31 14.63 -2.39 -11.01
CA TYR A 31 14.26 -2.58 -9.62
C TYR A 31 13.26 -1.50 -9.22
N GLU A 32 12.12 -1.91 -8.66
CA GLU A 32 11.20 -1.03 -7.96
C GLU A 32 11.15 -1.45 -6.50
N ILE A 33 11.35 -0.50 -5.58
CA ILE A 33 11.41 -0.78 -4.15
C ILE A 33 10.33 0.04 -3.46
N TYR A 34 9.41 -0.64 -2.78
CA TYR A 34 8.30 -0.06 -2.06
C TYR A 34 8.51 -0.27 -0.57
N LYS A 35 8.42 0.79 0.23
CA LYS A 35 8.39 0.67 1.69
C LYS A 35 6.98 0.29 2.12
N LEU A 36 6.84 -0.78 2.90
CA LEU A 36 5.57 -1.13 3.52
C LEU A 36 5.33 -0.21 4.71
N VAL A 37 4.11 0.30 4.80
CA VAL A 37 3.68 1.29 5.79
C VAL A 37 2.42 0.81 6.51
N PRO A 38 2.17 1.23 7.76
CA PRO A 38 0.95 0.88 8.46
C PRO A 38 -0.29 1.35 7.71
N SER A 39 -1.25 0.45 7.52
CA SER A 39 -2.42 0.72 6.69
C SER A 39 -3.34 1.81 7.28
N ILE A 40 -3.39 1.94 8.60
CA ILE A 40 -4.21 2.95 9.27
C ILE A 40 -3.69 4.38 9.01
N ASP A 41 -2.37 4.55 8.96
CA ASP A 41 -1.76 5.86 8.74
C ASP A 41 -1.97 6.31 7.30
N VAL A 42 -1.81 5.38 6.35
CA VAL A 42 -2.12 5.65 4.93
C VAL A 42 -3.60 6.00 4.74
N ALA A 43 -4.52 5.27 5.39
CA ALA A 43 -5.94 5.61 5.28
C ALA A 43 -6.23 7.05 5.74
N ARG A 44 -5.57 7.52 6.81
CA ARG A 44 -5.66 8.90 7.29
C ARG A 44 -5.04 9.91 6.33
N GLU A 45 -3.90 9.60 5.71
CA GLU A 45 -3.31 10.45 4.65
C GLU A 45 -4.26 10.64 3.46
N PHE A 46 -5.08 9.63 3.16
CA PHE A 46 -6.14 9.72 2.16
C PHE A 46 -7.41 10.41 2.67
N GLY A 47 -7.39 10.97 3.88
CA GLY A 47 -8.49 11.69 4.53
C GLY A 47 -9.66 10.78 4.87
N ILE A 48 -9.39 9.58 5.38
CA ILE A 48 -10.38 8.73 6.03
C ILE A 48 -10.26 8.96 7.53
N GLU A 49 -11.34 9.46 8.12
CA GLU A 49 -11.48 9.63 9.56
C GLU A 49 -11.82 8.28 10.22
N ASP A 50 -11.31 8.08 11.43
CA ASP A 50 -11.62 6.92 12.26
C ASP A 50 -12.95 7.07 13.02
N GLU A 51 -13.39 8.30 13.25
CA GLU A 51 -14.70 8.60 13.82
C GLU A 51 -15.77 8.73 12.73
N ILE A 52 -16.97 8.23 12.99
CA ILE A 52 -18.14 8.43 12.13
C ILE A 52 -19.28 8.93 13.01
N GLU A 53 -19.97 9.97 12.54
CA GLU A 53 -21.17 10.49 13.18
C GLU A 53 -22.21 9.38 13.42
N GLY A 54 -22.74 9.31 14.64
CA GLY A 54 -23.72 8.32 15.04
C GLY A 54 -23.16 6.94 15.45
N ARG A 55 -21.83 6.75 15.42
CA ARG A 55 -21.18 5.53 15.90
C ARG A 55 -20.51 5.78 17.25
N THR A 56 -20.67 4.84 18.18
CA THR A 56 -20.05 4.89 19.53
C THR A 56 -18.61 4.39 19.57
N SER A 57 -18.13 3.78 18.48
CA SER A 57 -16.79 3.21 18.37
C SER A 57 -16.14 3.65 17.07
N ASN A 58 -14.82 3.82 17.14
CA ASN A 58 -14.02 4.15 15.96
C ASN A 58 -14.03 3.00 14.96
N LEU A 59 -13.80 3.34 13.70
CA LEU A 59 -13.55 2.37 12.66
C LEU A 59 -12.31 1.56 12.99
N ASN A 60 -12.40 0.25 12.77
CA ASN A 60 -11.21 -0.58 12.78
C ASN A 60 -10.40 -0.40 11.49
N THR A 61 -9.16 -0.90 11.48
CA THR A 61 -8.24 -0.79 10.35
C THR A 61 -8.84 -1.29 9.03
N ARG A 62 -9.61 -2.38 9.04
CA ARG A 62 -10.24 -2.93 7.84
C ARG A 62 -11.27 -1.94 7.28
N GLU A 63 -12.15 -1.43 8.13
CA GLU A 63 -13.18 -0.47 7.74
C GLU A 63 -12.58 0.82 7.15
N MET A 64 -11.49 1.32 7.75
CA MET A 64 -10.77 2.48 7.21
C MET A 64 -10.15 2.20 5.84
N CYS A 65 -9.54 1.02 5.66
CA CYS A 65 -8.97 0.60 4.38
C CYS A 65 -10.04 0.44 3.30
N ASP A 66 -11.17 -0.18 3.62
CA ASP A 66 -12.27 -0.40 2.69
C ASP A 66 -12.82 0.96 2.19
N LYS A 67 -13.05 1.91 3.10
CA LYS A 67 -13.44 3.29 2.74
C LYS A 67 -12.40 4.02 1.89
N MET A 68 -11.11 3.84 2.19
CA MET A 68 -10.02 4.41 1.39
C MET A 68 -10.08 3.89 -0.06
N VAL A 69 -10.24 2.57 -0.24
CA VAL A 69 -10.32 1.94 -1.56
C VAL A 69 -11.55 2.43 -2.33
N GLU A 70 -12.71 2.53 -1.67
CA GLU A 70 -13.92 3.10 -2.28
C GLU A 70 -13.72 4.55 -2.73
N LYS A 71 -13.12 5.39 -1.88
CA LYS A 71 -12.81 6.79 -2.19
C LYS A 71 -11.91 6.92 -3.42
N ILE A 72 -10.89 6.06 -3.54
CA ILE A 72 -9.96 6.03 -4.69
C ILE A 72 -10.69 5.59 -5.97
N LYS A 73 -11.46 4.51 -5.92
CA LYS A 73 -12.23 4.00 -7.07
C LYS A 73 -13.25 5.01 -7.59
N ASN A 74 -13.93 5.71 -6.68
CA ASN A 74 -14.93 6.72 -7.03
C ASN A 74 -14.28 7.99 -7.62
N LYS A 75 -13.05 8.35 -7.24
CA LYS A 75 -12.29 9.41 -7.91
C LYS A 75 -11.86 9.05 -9.33
N ALA A 76 -11.52 7.78 -9.58
CA ALA A 76 -11.08 7.32 -10.90
C ALA A 76 -12.22 7.23 -11.96
N SER A 77 -13.48 7.37 -11.52
CA SER A 77 -14.67 7.26 -12.38
C SER A 77 -15.27 8.61 -12.79
N ARG A 78 -14.63 9.73 -12.44
CA ARG A 78 -15.01 11.10 -12.82
C ARG A 78 -13.96 11.69 -13.74
#